data_AF-A0A7S3H8L8-F1
#
_entry.id   AF-A0A7S3H8L8-F1
#
_cell.length_a   1.000
_cell.length_b   1.000
_cell.length_c   1.000
_cell.angle_alpha   90.00
_cell.angle_beta   90.00
_cell.angle_gamma   90.00
#
_symmetry.space_group_name_H-M   'P 1'
#
loop_
_entity.id
_entity.type
_entity.pdbx_description
1 polymer ?
#
loop_
_entity_poly.entity_id
_entity_poly.type
_entity_poly.pdbx_seq_one_letter_code
_entity_poly.pdbx_strand_id
1 'polypeptide(L)'
;MSDSHAADVQAELQQYLNSKNINSLFISIVENLLIEKPANPIAFMIEYLYKQYPDQARPAIENLSPSSGESKSGPPPSAPKEPVAAKSEPAASKDRGSDSEDDEDDDVADIPVVSQAKAAGKSGNRRISVSAESMDPSKLKAQMSQLTNIPKTPDVAETLLRVVSKSPLLRTLDNEQKDLIVKAFSGPLEKPVGEDVIVQGDIGDIFYLLEEGTVDVYIKKGGGPEIKVHTYKPGDAFGELAIMYNAPRAATCRVATPAKLWALDRVSFKVIVVAAAMQKRETYKNFLSQVPILESLTEMEVLTLADSLAEETYQDGATICTQGDEGNYFYIIKEGSAECFQSDAAGGQKLVASLTEGH
;
A
#
# COMPACT_ATOMS: atom_id res chain seq x y z
N MET A 1 -12.34 -41.46 47.77
CA MET A 1 -13.64 -41.55 47.06
C MET A 1 -13.91 -40.33 46.16
N SER A 2 -13.12 -39.25 46.19
CA SER A 2 -13.29 -38.09 45.32
C SER A 2 -12.74 -38.30 43.89
N ASP A 3 -11.57 -38.91 43.73
CA ASP A 3 -10.83 -38.85 42.45
C ASP A 3 -11.40 -39.75 41.35
N SER A 4 -12.01 -40.91 41.67
CA SER A 4 -12.62 -41.75 40.63
C SER A 4 -13.82 -41.04 39.98
N HIS A 5 -14.57 -40.26 40.76
CA HIS A 5 -15.74 -39.55 40.27
C HIS A 5 -15.38 -38.42 39.30
N ALA A 6 -14.21 -37.76 39.49
CA ALA A 6 -13.70 -36.76 38.56
C ALA A 6 -13.26 -37.38 37.22
N ALA A 7 -12.65 -38.57 37.25
CA ALA A 7 -12.25 -39.31 36.05
C ALA A 7 -13.47 -39.81 35.25
N ASP A 8 -14.48 -40.36 35.92
CA ASP A 8 -15.73 -40.80 35.30
C ASP A 8 -16.45 -39.64 34.60
N VAL A 9 -16.55 -38.47 35.26
CA VAL A 9 -17.18 -37.26 34.67
C VAL A 9 -16.40 -36.73 33.46
N GLN A 10 -15.07 -36.79 33.45
CA GLN A 10 -14.28 -36.41 32.27
C GLN A 10 -14.48 -37.40 31.11
N ALA A 11 -14.54 -38.70 31.38
CA ALA A 11 -14.83 -39.71 30.36
C ALA A 11 -16.23 -39.53 29.75
N GLU A 12 -17.24 -39.27 30.59
CA GLU A 12 -18.61 -39.00 30.16
C GLU A 12 -18.71 -37.72 29.31
N LEU A 13 -18.01 -36.65 29.70
CA LEU A 13 -17.94 -35.41 28.92
C LEU A 13 -17.28 -35.65 27.53
N GLN A 14 -16.15 -36.37 27.50
CA GLN A 14 -15.45 -36.69 26.25
C GLN A 14 -16.34 -37.55 25.33
N GLN A 15 -17.08 -38.51 25.90
CA GLN A 15 -18.04 -39.34 25.18
C GLN A 15 -19.24 -38.54 24.66
N TYR A 16 -19.75 -37.56 25.41
CA TYR A 16 -20.82 -36.66 24.96
C TYR A 16 -20.36 -35.78 23.79
N LEU A 17 -19.20 -35.12 23.91
CA LEU A 17 -18.64 -34.26 22.86
C LEU A 17 -18.39 -35.02 21.55
N ASN A 18 -17.89 -36.25 21.64
CA ASN A 18 -17.66 -37.11 20.48
C ASN A 18 -18.97 -37.66 19.89
N SER A 19 -19.88 -38.21 20.71
CA SER A 19 -21.14 -38.80 20.24
C SER A 19 -22.10 -37.78 19.59
N LYS A 20 -21.97 -36.50 19.94
CA LYS A 20 -22.72 -35.39 19.33
C LYS A 20 -21.95 -34.66 18.22
N ASN A 21 -20.76 -35.12 17.82
CA ASN A 21 -19.87 -34.47 16.84
C ASN A 21 -19.56 -32.99 17.13
N ILE A 22 -19.62 -32.59 18.41
CA ILE A 22 -19.45 -31.20 18.84
C ILE A 22 -18.02 -30.71 18.60
N ASN A 23 -17.02 -31.59 18.76
CA ASN A 23 -15.62 -31.28 18.49
C ASN A 23 -15.40 -30.88 17.02
N SER A 24 -15.95 -31.66 16.07
CA SER A 24 -15.86 -31.36 14.63
C SER A 24 -16.56 -30.05 14.28
N LEU A 25 -17.73 -29.78 14.89
CA LEU A 25 -18.47 -28.53 14.69
C LEU A 25 -17.66 -27.31 15.15
N PHE A 26 -17.05 -27.37 16.34
CA PHE A 26 -16.20 -26.28 16.83
C PHE A 26 -14.96 -26.06 15.96
N ILE A 27 -14.30 -27.14 15.51
CA ILE A 27 -13.15 -27.04 14.60
C ILE A 27 -13.55 -26.30 13.32
N SER A 28 -14.64 -26.72 12.65
CA SER A 28 -15.08 -26.07 11.41
C SER A 28 -15.52 -24.62 11.61
N ILE A 29 -16.14 -24.28 12.75
CA ILE A 29 -16.46 -22.87 13.09
C ILE A 29 -15.18 -22.04 13.27
N VAL A 30 -14.19 -22.56 14.01
CA VAL A 30 -12.93 -21.86 14.28
C VAL A 30 -12.09 -21.71 13.01
N GLU A 31 -12.02 -22.72 12.14
CA GLU A 31 -11.39 -22.63 10.83
C GLU A 31 -11.99 -21.50 9.99
N ASN A 32 -13.32 -21.41 9.91
CA ASN A 32 -13.99 -20.38 9.13
C ASN A 32 -13.84 -18.97 9.76
N LEU A 33 -13.80 -18.86 11.10
CA LEU A 33 -13.43 -17.62 11.79
C LEU A 33 -11.99 -17.17 11.49
N LEU A 34 -11.04 -18.10 11.42
CA LEU A 34 -9.63 -17.81 11.10
C LEU A 34 -9.43 -17.43 9.63
N ILE A 35 -10.25 -17.96 8.72
CA ILE A 35 -10.27 -17.64 7.29
C ILE A 35 -10.88 -16.25 7.04
N GLU A 36 -12.10 -15.99 7.54
CA GLU A 36 -12.84 -14.77 7.21
C GLU A 36 -12.49 -13.56 8.11
N LYS A 37 -11.97 -13.80 9.33
CA LYS A 37 -11.60 -12.78 10.33
C LYS A 37 -12.66 -11.67 10.50
N PRO A 38 -13.93 -12.02 10.75
CA PRO A 38 -15.03 -11.05 10.85
C PRO A 38 -14.88 -10.14 12.08
N ALA A 39 -15.28 -8.87 11.94
CA ALA A 39 -15.22 -7.89 13.02
C ALA A 39 -16.14 -8.20 14.23
N ASN A 40 -17.16 -9.04 14.04
CA ASN A 40 -18.00 -9.59 15.11
C ASN A 40 -18.04 -11.12 15.00
N PRO A 41 -17.25 -11.86 15.79
CA PRO A 41 -17.18 -13.31 15.69
C PRO A 41 -18.46 -14.00 16.17
N ILE A 42 -19.21 -13.41 17.12
CA ILE A 42 -20.44 -14.03 17.65
C ILE A 42 -21.55 -14.00 16.60
N ALA A 43 -21.75 -12.86 15.94
CA ALA A 43 -22.73 -12.75 14.86
C ALA A 43 -22.40 -13.70 13.70
N PHE A 44 -21.12 -13.83 13.35
CA PHE A 44 -20.65 -14.77 12.34
C PHE A 44 -20.91 -16.23 12.72
N MET A 45 -20.65 -16.65 13.97
CA MET A 45 -20.96 -18.02 14.42
C MET A 45 -22.45 -18.36 14.29
N ILE A 46 -23.34 -17.40 14.58
CA ILE A 46 -24.79 -17.57 14.43
C ILE A 46 -25.17 -17.70 12.95
N GLU A 47 -24.65 -16.84 12.07
CA GLU A 47 -24.91 -16.91 10.63
C GLU A 47 -24.35 -18.22 10.01
N TYR A 48 -23.15 -18.63 10.42
CA TYR A 48 -22.53 -19.88 10.00
C TYR A 48 -23.39 -21.10 10.36
N LEU A 49 -23.83 -21.19 11.63
CA LEU A 49 -24.73 -22.26 12.08
C LEU A 49 -26.06 -22.26 11.33
N TYR A 50 -26.64 -21.08 11.09
CA TYR A 50 -27.89 -20.95 10.32
C TYR A 50 -27.75 -21.40 8.86
N LYS A 51 -26.59 -21.12 8.24
CA LYS A 51 -26.30 -21.44 6.84
C LYS A 51 -25.93 -22.92 6.63
N GLN A 52 -25.17 -23.51 7.54
CA GLN A 52 -24.66 -24.89 7.42
C GLN A 52 -25.59 -25.94 8.06
N TYR A 53 -26.36 -25.57 9.08
CA TYR A 53 -27.26 -26.48 9.81
C TYR A 53 -28.69 -25.90 9.94
N PRO A 54 -29.33 -25.50 8.82
CA PRO A 54 -30.61 -24.77 8.84
C PRO A 54 -31.72 -25.51 9.58
N ASP A 55 -31.79 -26.85 9.43
CA ASP A 55 -32.84 -27.68 10.03
C ASP A 55 -32.72 -27.80 11.56
N GLN A 56 -31.52 -27.57 12.11
CA GLN A 56 -31.26 -27.58 13.55
C GLN A 56 -31.34 -26.17 14.15
N ALA A 57 -30.90 -25.15 13.40
CA ALA A 57 -30.84 -23.76 13.87
C ALA A 57 -32.21 -23.03 13.84
N ARG A 58 -33.04 -23.28 12.81
CA ARG A 58 -34.36 -22.62 12.64
C ARG A 58 -35.33 -22.83 13.83
N PRO A 59 -35.64 -24.07 14.24
CA PRO A 59 -36.61 -24.29 15.32
C PRO A 59 -36.13 -23.74 16.67
N ALA A 60 -34.81 -23.58 16.88
CA ALA A 60 -34.29 -22.97 18.10
C ALA A 60 -34.62 -21.46 18.19
N ILE A 61 -34.62 -20.75 17.05
CA ILE A 61 -34.91 -19.30 16.98
C ILE A 61 -36.42 -19.03 16.97
N GLU A 62 -37.21 -19.87 16.32
CA GLU A 62 -38.68 -19.78 16.37
C GLU A 62 -39.20 -19.94 17.81
N ASN A 63 -38.64 -20.88 18.59
CA ASN A 63 -38.97 -21.04 20.02
C ASN A 63 -38.45 -19.92 20.94
N LEU A 64 -37.51 -19.08 20.46
CA LEU A 64 -37.03 -17.89 21.17
C LEU A 64 -37.86 -16.63 20.86
N SER A 65 -38.80 -16.70 19.93
CA SER A 65 -39.67 -15.58 19.53
C SER A 65 -40.98 -15.63 20.32
N PRO A 66 -41.22 -14.76 21.32
CA PRO A 66 -42.48 -14.76 22.06
C PRO A 66 -43.63 -14.36 21.14
N SER A 67 -44.73 -15.11 21.23
CA SER A 67 -45.98 -14.85 20.51
C SER A 67 -46.46 -13.41 20.73
N SER A 68 -46.38 -12.59 19.68
CA SER A 68 -47.12 -11.33 19.58
C SER A 68 -48.47 -11.59 18.92
N GLY A 69 -49.53 -11.07 19.55
CA GLY A 69 -50.91 -11.42 19.23
C GLY A 69 -51.43 -10.90 17.88
N GLU A 70 -52.57 -11.46 17.51
CA GLU A 70 -53.35 -11.18 16.29
C GLU A 70 -53.42 -9.71 15.86
N SER A 71 -53.27 -9.48 14.55
CA SER A 71 -54.09 -8.52 13.82
C SER A 71 -54.25 -8.94 12.36
N LYS A 72 -55.50 -9.09 11.93
CA LYS A 72 -55.90 -9.58 10.61
C LYS A 72 -56.05 -8.43 9.61
N SER A 73 -55.53 -8.60 8.40
CA SER A 73 -56.17 -8.09 7.16
C SER A 73 -55.61 -8.80 5.92
N GLY A 74 -56.50 -9.19 5.00
CA GLY A 74 -56.16 -9.90 3.76
C GLY A 74 -55.96 -8.98 2.53
N PRO A 75 -55.66 -9.55 1.35
CA PRO A 75 -55.28 -8.84 0.12
C PRO A 75 -56.44 -8.67 -0.89
N PRO A 76 -56.18 -8.35 -2.18
CA PRO A 76 -56.00 -7.04 -2.82
C PRO A 76 -57.24 -6.66 -3.70
N PRO A 77 -57.18 -5.74 -4.71
CA PRO A 77 -56.85 -6.18 -6.09
C PRO A 77 -56.25 -5.10 -7.04
N SER A 78 -56.09 -5.48 -8.32
CA SER A 78 -55.35 -4.81 -9.40
C SER A 78 -56.19 -3.98 -10.40
N ALA A 79 -55.55 -3.00 -11.06
CA ALA A 79 -55.70 -2.47 -12.46
C ALA A 79 -57.11 -2.25 -13.11
N PRO A 80 -57.24 -1.23 -14.00
CA PRO A 80 -57.16 -1.51 -15.45
C PRO A 80 -56.48 -0.41 -16.32
N LYS A 81 -56.47 -0.61 -17.66
CA LYS A 81 -55.63 0.07 -18.68
C LYS A 81 -56.37 1.08 -19.61
N GLU A 82 -55.59 2.02 -20.19
CA GLU A 82 -55.64 2.54 -21.59
C GLU A 82 -56.91 3.33 -22.06
N PRO A 83 -56.98 4.01 -23.24
CA PRO A 83 -56.12 3.89 -24.45
C PRO A 83 -55.80 5.16 -25.34
N VAL A 84 -54.94 4.93 -26.36
CA VAL A 84 -54.62 5.63 -27.66
C VAL A 84 -54.58 7.17 -27.86
N ALA A 85 -53.54 7.63 -28.57
CA ALA A 85 -53.66 8.26 -29.92
C ALA A 85 -52.29 8.27 -30.67
N ALA A 86 -52.28 8.22 -32.01
CA ALA A 86 -51.06 8.07 -32.85
C ALA A 86 -51.07 8.94 -34.12
N LYS A 87 -49.89 9.10 -34.77
CA LYS A 87 -49.59 9.45 -36.20
C LYS A 87 -48.15 9.99 -36.33
N SER A 88 -47.39 9.89 -37.42
CA SER A 88 -47.37 8.98 -38.60
C SER A 88 -46.16 9.36 -39.49
N GLU A 89 -45.46 8.41 -40.11
CA GLU A 89 -44.48 8.66 -41.20
C GLU A 89 -45.18 9.02 -42.54
N PRO A 90 -44.47 9.28 -43.67
CA PRO A 90 -43.93 8.17 -44.51
C PRO A 90 -42.63 8.41 -45.32
N ALA A 91 -41.88 7.31 -45.57
CA ALA A 91 -41.24 6.81 -46.81
C ALA A 91 -40.49 7.76 -47.80
N ALA A 92 -39.52 7.34 -48.63
CA ALA A 92 -39.13 6.01 -49.16
C ALA A 92 -37.57 5.96 -49.35
N SER A 93 -36.86 5.12 -50.15
CA SER A 93 -37.21 4.19 -51.26
C SER A 93 -36.30 2.91 -51.30
N LYS A 94 -35.69 2.58 -52.45
CA LYS A 94 -34.83 1.42 -52.80
C LYS A 94 -33.96 1.74 -54.04
N ASP A 95 -32.84 1.03 -54.22
CA ASP A 95 -32.48 0.41 -55.52
C ASP A 95 -31.66 -0.90 -55.35
N ARG A 96 -31.30 -1.60 -56.44
CA ARG A 96 -30.84 -3.02 -56.50
C ARG A 96 -29.57 -3.29 -57.35
N GLY A 97 -28.91 -4.43 -57.09
CA GLY A 97 -27.94 -5.13 -57.98
C GLY A 97 -26.46 -4.81 -57.72
N SER A 98 -25.47 -5.67 -58.00
CA SER A 98 -25.39 -6.99 -58.66
C SER A 98 -24.06 -7.71 -58.29
N ASP A 99 -23.94 -9.02 -58.59
CA ASP A 99 -22.79 -9.92 -58.31
C ASP A 99 -21.39 -9.47 -58.78
N SER A 100 -20.36 -9.88 -58.02
CA SER A 100 -19.18 -10.64 -58.51
C SER A 100 -18.31 -11.19 -57.35
N GLU A 101 -17.76 -12.40 -57.50
CA GLU A 101 -16.85 -13.09 -56.55
C GLU A 101 -15.35 -12.80 -56.85
N ASP A 102 -14.47 -13.10 -55.88
CA ASP A 102 -12.99 -13.19 -55.94
C ASP A 102 -12.20 -11.86 -56.20
N ASP A 103 -11.02 -11.56 -55.64
CA ASP A 103 -10.02 -12.32 -54.86
C ASP A 103 -9.40 -11.49 -53.69
N GLU A 104 -8.77 -12.22 -52.75
CA GLU A 104 -7.71 -11.89 -51.76
C GLU A 104 -7.29 -10.41 -51.48
N ASP A 105 -7.41 -9.97 -50.23
CA ASP A 105 -6.33 -9.26 -49.49
C ASP A 105 -6.53 -9.37 -47.95
N ASP A 106 -5.43 -9.54 -47.21
CA ASP A 106 -5.41 -9.97 -45.79
C ASP A 106 -5.39 -8.78 -44.79
N ASP A 107 -6.55 -8.12 -44.62
CA ASP A 107 -6.73 -7.05 -43.64
C ASP A 107 -7.20 -7.57 -42.27
N VAL A 108 -6.39 -7.35 -41.24
CA VAL A 108 -6.64 -7.74 -39.83
C VAL A 108 -7.86 -7.05 -39.23
N ALA A 109 -9.02 -7.71 -39.34
CA ALA A 109 -10.30 -7.18 -38.87
C ALA A 109 -10.36 -6.92 -37.35
N ASP A 110 -11.05 -5.82 -36.99
CA ASP A 110 -11.33 -5.40 -35.62
C ASP A 110 -11.93 -6.51 -34.75
N ILE A 111 -11.37 -6.71 -33.55
CA ILE A 111 -11.96 -7.58 -32.52
C ILE A 111 -13.24 -6.92 -32.00
N PRO A 112 -14.41 -7.58 -32.07
CA PRO A 112 -15.68 -6.96 -31.71
C PRO A 112 -15.75 -6.64 -30.21
N VAL A 113 -16.27 -5.45 -29.88
CA VAL A 113 -16.54 -5.01 -28.51
C VAL A 113 -17.57 -5.94 -27.88
N VAL A 114 -17.11 -6.86 -27.02
CA VAL A 114 -17.99 -7.81 -26.32
C VAL A 114 -18.92 -7.04 -25.37
N SER A 115 -20.22 -7.17 -25.65
CA SER A 115 -21.29 -6.55 -24.89
C SER A 115 -21.40 -7.13 -23.47
N GLN A 116 -21.75 -6.28 -22.50
CA GLN A 116 -21.81 -6.66 -21.09
C GLN A 116 -22.98 -7.61 -20.80
N ALA A 117 -22.69 -8.91 -20.70
CA ALA A 117 -23.61 -9.88 -20.10
C ALA A 117 -23.54 -9.79 -18.56
N LYS A 118 -24.69 -9.55 -17.91
CA LYS A 118 -24.81 -9.53 -16.44
C LYS A 118 -24.61 -10.94 -15.87
N ALA A 119 -23.52 -11.15 -15.12
CA ALA A 119 -23.37 -12.29 -14.22
C ALA A 119 -23.41 -11.80 -12.77
N ALA A 120 -24.52 -12.04 -12.07
CA ALA A 120 -24.63 -11.75 -10.65
C ALA A 120 -23.96 -12.87 -9.84
N GLY A 121 -22.73 -12.65 -9.40
CA GLY A 121 -22.00 -13.54 -8.50
C GLY A 121 -21.01 -12.74 -7.67
N LYS A 122 -21.07 -12.86 -6.33
CA LYS A 122 -20.09 -12.25 -5.42
C LYS A 122 -18.70 -12.82 -5.76
N SER A 123 -17.83 -11.99 -6.31
CA SER A 123 -16.41 -12.30 -6.50
C SER A 123 -15.59 -11.19 -5.85
N GLY A 124 -14.54 -11.58 -5.12
CA GLY A 124 -13.74 -10.64 -4.32
C GLY A 124 -13.13 -9.52 -5.16
N ASN A 125 -12.94 -8.36 -4.54
CA ASN A 125 -12.42 -7.15 -5.19
C ASN A 125 -11.15 -7.48 -6.00
N ARG A 126 -11.28 -7.55 -7.34
CA ARG A 126 -10.21 -8.06 -8.20
C ARG A 126 -9.01 -7.13 -8.07
N ARG A 127 -7.87 -7.65 -7.58
CA ARG A 127 -6.64 -6.85 -7.46
C ARG A 127 -6.26 -6.34 -8.85
N ILE A 128 -6.15 -5.01 -8.96
CA ILE A 128 -5.78 -4.32 -10.19
C ILE A 128 -4.26 -4.10 -10.13
N SER A 129 -3.56 -4.45 -11.20
CA SER A 129 -2.13 -4.15 -11.35
C SER A 129 -1.93 -2.63 -11.46
N VAL A 130 -0.91 -2.12 -10.79
CA VAL A 130 -0.46 -0.73 -10.93
C VAL A 130 0.93 -0.71 -11.56
N SER A 131 1.21 0.31 -12.37
CA SER A 131 2.50 0.49 -13.03
C SER A 131 2.81 1.97 -13.16
N ALA A 132 4.07 2.33 -12.93
CA ALA A 132 4.57 3.68 -13.11
C ALA A 132 5.20 3.81 -14.51
N GLU A 133 5.43 5.02 -15.03
CA GLU A 133 6.23 5.18 -16.24
C GLU A 133 7.63 4.59 -16.04
N SER A 134 8.13 3.89 -17.06
CA SER A 134 9.52 3.41 -17.12
C SER A 134 10.48 4.59 -17.23
N MET A 135 11.62 4.48 -16.55
CA MET A 135 12.74 5.39 -16.70
C MET A 135 13.93 4.63 -17.27
N ASP A 136 14.70 5.31 -18.11
CA ASP A 136 15.91 4.78 -18.73
C ASP A 136 17.12 5.20 -17.88
N PRO A 137 17.82 4.26 -17.22
CA PRO A 137 18.98 4.58 -16.37
C PRO A 137 20.07 5.38 -17.09
N SER A 138 20.21 5.22 -18.42
CA SER A 138 21.21 5.95 -19.21
C SER A 138 20.89 7.45 -19.34
N LYS A 139 19.61 7.83 -19.26
CA LYS A 139 19.13 9.22 -19.40
C LYS A 139 19.08 9.96 -18.05
N LEU A 140 19.24 9.24 -16.95
CA LEU A 140 19.06 9.75 -15.59
C LEU A 140 19.95 10.96 -15.28
N LYS A 141 21.21 10.98 -15.76
CA LYS A 141 22.12 12.12 -15.60
C LYS A 141 21.61 13.39 -16.31
N ALA A 142 21.03 13.23 -17.50
CA ALA A 142 20.42 14.35 -18.23
C ALA A 142 19.15 14.83 -17.53
N GLN A 143 18.31 13.91 -17.03
CA GLN A 143 17.11 14.24 -16.26
C GLN A 143 17.47 14.94 -14.93
N MET A 144 18.53 14.54 -14.24
CA MET A 144 19.02 15.25 -13.06
C MET A 144 19.45 16.70 -13.37
N SER A 145 20.10 16.94 -14.51
CA SER A 145 20.44 18.32 -14.93
C SER A 145 19.24 19.17 -15.34
N GLN A 146 18.08 18.54 -15.56
CA GLN A 146 16.80 19.18 -15.88
C GLN A 146 15.88 19.34 -14.66
N LEU A 147 16.31 18.89 -13.48
CA LEU A 147 15.54 19.07 -12.25
C LEU A 147 15.33 20.55 -11.95
N THR A 148 14.11 20.88 -11.56
CA THR A 148 13.76 22.20 -11.05
C THR A 148 14.64 22.52 -9.84
N ASN A 149 15.41 23.61 -9.90
CA ASN A 149 16.22 24.08 -8.77
C ASN A 149 15.72 25.45 -8.35
N ILE A 150 14.73 25.48 -7.45
CA ILE A 150 14.20 26.72 -6.88
C ILE A 150 14.94 27.00 -5.57
N PRO A 151 15.78 28.05 -5.49
CA PRO A 151 16.43 28.43 -4.25
C PRO A 151 15.39 28.86 -3.23
N LYS A 152 15.56 28.43 -1.98
CA LYS A 152 14.63 28.67 -0.87
C LYS A 152 15.35 29.45 0.23
N THR A 153 14.58 30.16 1.05
CA THR A 153 15.13 30.78 2.25
C THR A 153 15.61 29.69 3.22
N PRO A 154 16.65 29.96 4.05
CA PRO A 154 17.18 28.96 4.98
C PRO A 154 16.11 28.33 5.88
N ASP A 155 15.21 29.15 6.43
CA ASP A 155 14.14 28.71 7.34
C ASP A 155 13.16 27.73 6.68
N VAL A 156 12.82 28.00 5.41
CA VAL A 156 11.97 27.11 4.59
C VAL A 156 12.72 25.84 4.24
N ALA A 157 13.99 25.93 3.85
CA ALA A 157 14.81 24.76 3.51
C ALA A 157 14.97 23.82 4.72
N GLU A 158 15.21 24.35 5.93
CA GLU A 158 15.28 23.56 7.16
C GLU A 158 13.93 22.91 7.49
N THR A 159 12.83 23.65 7.33
CA THR A 159 11.47 23.14 7.54
C THR A 159 11.14 22.00 6.57
N LEU A 160 11.43 22.16 5.28
CA LEU A 160 11.25 21.11 4.28
C LEU A 160 12.13 19.89 4.58
N LEU A 161 13.42 20.09 4.89
CA LEU A 161 14.36 19.02 5.22
C LEU A 161 13.89 18.20 6.43
N ARG A 162 13.33 18.87 7.45
CA ARG A 162 12.76 18.25 8.65
C ARG A 162 11.55 17.36 8.33
N VAL A 163 10.72 17.74 7.35
CA VAL A 163 9.54 16.97 6.95
C VAL A 163 9.90 15.84 5.99
N VAL A 164 10.76 16.10 5.01
CA VAL A 164 11.35 15.11 4.11
C VAL A 164 12.00 13.98 4.92
N SER A 165 12.73 14.30 5.98
CA SER A 165 13.35 13.32 6.87
C SER A 165 12.36 12.49 7.71
N LYS A 166 11.13 12.97 7.91
CA LYS A 166 10.05 12.23 8.59
C LYS A 166 9.23 11.36 7.65
N SER A 167 9.14 11.70 6.36
CA SER A 167 8.34 10.96 5.39
C SER A 167 8.87 9.52 5.24
N PRO A 168 8.01 8.49 5.34
CA PRO A 168 8.43 7.09 5.19
C PRO A 168 9.14 6.76 3.88
N LEU A 169 8.81 7.49 2.79
CA LEU A 169 9.39 7.30 1.46
C LEU A 169 10.74 8.00 1.26
N LEU A 170 11.04 9.04 2.06
CA LEU A 170 12.20 9.92 1.84
C LEU A 170 13.24 9.84 2.97
N ARG A 171 12.90 9.26 4.13
CA ARG A 171 13.80 9.10 5.27
C ARG A 171 15.10 8.35 4.95
N THR A 172 15.07 7.42 3.99
CA THR A 172 16.18 6.55 3.56
C THR A 172 17.19 7.22 2.64
N LEU A 173 16.89 8.43 2.15
CA LEU A 173 17.82 9.23 1.36
C LEU A 173 18.91 9.83 2.28
N ASP A 174 20.12 10.02 1.74
CA ASP A 174 21.17 10.76 2.45
C ASP A 174 20.90 12.27 2.46
N ASN A 175 21.80 13.05 3.08
CA ASN A 175 21.61 14.49 3.24
C ASN A 175 21.73 15.26 1.92
N GLU A 176 22.55 14.81 0.97
CA GLU A 176 22.70 15.44 -0.35
C GLU A 176 21.43 15.21 -1.19
N GLN A 177 20.93 13.98 -1.19
CA GLN A 177 19.68 13.60 -1.87
C GLN A 177 18.46 14.31 -1.27
N LYS A 178 18.42 14.47 0.06
CA LYS A 178 17.38 15.26 0.74
C LYS A 178 17.43 16.73 0.34
N ASP A 179 18.62 17.34 0.23
CA ASP A 179 18.79 18.71 -0.25
C ASP A 179 18.36 18.85 -1.73
N LEU A 180 18.65 17.87 -2.59
CA LEU A 180 18.11 17.82 -3.96
C LEU A 180 16.57 17.77 -3.99
N ILE A 181 15.93 16.96 -3.15
CA ILE A 181 14.47 16.93 -2.99
C ILE A 181 13.95 18.30 -2.52
N VAL A 182 14.59 18.91 -1.51
CA VAL A 182 14.23 20.25 -1.01
C VAL A 182 14.34 21.31 -2.10
N LYS A 183 15.37 21.27 -2.95
CA LYS A 183 15.53 22.16 -4.13
C LYS A 183 14.45 21.93 -5.19
N ALA A 184 14.07 20.67 -5.43
CA ALA A 184 13.05 20.28 -6.40
C ALA A 184 11.61 20.68 -6.05
N PHE A 185 11.30 20.90 -4.76
CA PHE A 185 9.99 21.44 -4.37
C PHE A 185 9.72 22.83 -5.00
N SER A 186 8.54 22.97 -5.61
CA SER A 186 8.00 24.22 -6.16
C SER A 186 7.00 24.86 -5.19
N GLY A 187 6.89 26.19 -5.23
CA GLY A 187 6.03 26.96 -4.33
C GLY A 187 6.71 28.22 -3.77
N PRO A 188 6.15 28.82 -2.70
CA PRO A 188 4.97 28.34 -1.97
C PRO A 188 3.68 28.50 -2.80
N LEU A 189 2.77 27.53 -2.66
CA LEU A 189 1.41 27.57 -3.19
C LEU A 189 0.47 27.97 -2.06
N GLU A 190 -0.03 29.20 -2.09
CA GLU A 190 -1.04 29.68 -1.16
C GLU A 190 -2.44 29.22 -1.61
N LYS A 191 -3.24 28.72 -0.66
CA LYS A 191 -4.58 28.17 -0.91
C LYS A 191 -5.60 28.67 0.12
N PRO A 192 -6.73 29.27 -0.30
CA PRO A 192 -7.81 29.70 0.58
C PRO A 192 -8.58 28.51 1.16
N VAL A 193 -9.35 28.78 2.22
CA VAL A 193 -10.26 27.81 2.84
C VAL A 193 -11.30 27.32 1.83
N GLY A 194 -11.54 26.01 1.82
CA GLY A 194 -12.52 25.34 0.98
C GLY A 194 -12.00 24.88 -0.38
N GLU A 195 -10.77 25.23 -0.78
CA GLU A 195 -10.20 24.74 -2.05
C GLU A 195 -9.77 23.26 -1.93
N ASP A 196 -10.06 22.46 -2.95
CA ASP A 196 -9.61 21.07 -3.07
C ASP A 196 -8.23 21.01 -3.74
N VAL A 197 -7.19 20.69 -2.97
CA VAL A 197 -5.80 20.52 -3.42
C VAL A 197 -5.64 19.22 -4.21
N ILE A 198 -6.41 18.20 -3.81
CA ILE A 198 -6.50 16.89 -4.45
C ILE A 198 -7.98 16.53 -4.49
N VAL A 199 -8.46 16.01 -5.61
CA VAL A 199 -9.81 15.45 -5.74
C VAL A 199 -9.73 13.93 -5.85
N GLN A 200 -10.61 13.20 -5.16
CA GLN A 200 -10.68 11.74 -5.22
C GLN A 200 -11.04 11.25 -6.63
N GLY A 201 -10.27 10.28 -7.15
CA GLY A 201 -10.48 9.67 -8.46
C GLY A 201 -9.63 10.26 -9.57
N ASP A 202 -9.12 11.47 -9.41
CA ASP A 202 -8.25 12.12 -10.39
C ASP A 202 -6.90 11.40 -10.51
N ILE A 203 -6.25 11.53 -11.66
CA ILE A 203 -4.87 11.05 -11.85
C ILE A 203 -3.93 12.03 -11.15
N GLY A 204 -3.10 11.52 -10.24
CA GLY A 204 -2.24 12.33 -9.39
C GLY A 204 -0.75 12.19 -9.70
N ASP A 205 -0.08 13.30 -9.99
CA ASP A 205 1.35 13.38 -10.29
C ASP A 205 2.14 14.25 -9.30
N ILE A 206 1.47 15.09 -8.50
CA ILE A 206 2.11 15.95 -7.49
C ILE A 206 2.02 15.37 -6.06
N PHE A 207 3.09 15.54 -5.29
CA PHE A 207 3.17 15.33 -3.84
C PHE A 207 3.24 16.69 -3.15
N TYR A 208 2.45 16.86 -2.08
CA TYR A 208 2.31 18.12 -1.37
C TYR A 208 2.87 18.02 0.05
N LEU A 209 3.48 19.10 0.51
CA LEU A 209 3.99 19.27 1.86
C LEU A 209 3.34 20.53 2.46
N LEU A 210 2.76 20.40 3.65
CA LEU A 210 2.02 21.46 4.33
C LEU A 210 2.96 22.26 5.24
N GLU A 211 3.26 23.51 4.87
CA GLU A 211 4.09 24.43 5.65
C GLU A 211 3.27 25.15 6.71
N GLU A 212 2.12 25.70 6.32
CA GLU A 212 1.20 26.45 7.19
C GLU A 212 -0.26 26.07 6.88
N GLY A 213 -1.15 26.23 7.86
CA GLY A 213 -2.59 25.90 7.73
C GLY A 213 -2.93 24.44 8.01
N THR A 214 -4.11 24.01 7.58
CA THR A 214 -4.62 22.65 7.79
C THR A 214 -5.42 22.16 6.58
N VAL A 215 -5.33 20.87 6.29
CA VAL A 215 -6.00 20.24 5.13
C VAL A 215 -6.76 19.01 5.60
N ASP A 216 -8.08 19.01 5.39
CA ASP A 216 -8.97 17.92 5.75
C ASP A 216 -9.10 16.90 4.61
N VAL A 217 -9.05 15.62 4.97
CA VAL A 217 -9.12 14.50 4.01
C VAL A 217 -10.51 13.89 4.05
N TYR A 218 -11.14 13.82 2.90
CA TYR A 218 -12.49 13.29 2.68
C TYR A 218 -12.46 12.08 1.76
N ILE A 219 -13.17 11.01 2.13
CA ILE A 219 -13.38 9.86 1.27
C ILE A 219 -14.87 9.70 1.00
N LYS A 220 -15.21 9.60 -0.28
CA LYS A 220 -16.52 9.23 -0.79
C LYS A 220 -16.52 7.75 -1.18
N LYS A 221 -17.41 6.96 -0.58
CA LYS A 221 -17.58 5.53 -0.91
C LYS A 221 -18.88 5.33 -1.69
N GLY A 222 -18.77 5.02 -2.97
CA GLY A 222 -19.93 4.90 -3.87
C GLY A 222 -20.73 6.19 -3.99
N GLY A 223 -22.05 6.09 -4.07
CA GLY A 223 -22.97 7.24 -4.11
C GLY A 223 -23.22 7.92 -2.76
N GLY A 224 -22.51 7.53 -1.69
CA GLY A 224 -22.69 8.08 -0.34
C GLY A 224 -22.15 9.51 -0.17
N PRO A 225 -22.37 10.12 1.02
CA PRO A 225 -21.77 11.41 1.37
C PRO A 225 -20.25 11.31 1.52
N GLU A 226 -19.57 12.46 1.44
CA GLU A 226 -18.16 12.58 1.82
C GLU A 226 -18.00 12.39 3.33
N ILE A 227 -17.05 11.54 3.74
CA ILE A 227 -16.71 11.32 5.15
C ILE A 227 -15.30 11.86 5.39
N LYS A 228 -15.16 12.80 6.34
CA LYS A 228 -13.85 13.25 6.82
C LYS A 228 -13.15 12.10 7.56
N VAL A 229 -11.95 11.74 7.11
CA VAL A 229 -11.16 10.62 7.67
C VAL A 229 -9.86 11.07 8.34
N HIS A 230 -9.34 12.25 7.99
CA HIS A 230 -8.07 12.75 8.54
C HIS A 230 -7.99 14.29 8.45
N THR A 231 -7.00 14.88 9.14
CA THR A 231 -6.61 16.29 9.02
C THR A 231 -5.09 16.38 9.08
N TYR A 232 -4.48 16.85 7.99
CA TYR A 232 -3.06 17.21 7.94
C TYR A 232 -2.80 18.57 8.60
N LYS A 233 -1.63 18.70 9.21
CA LYS A 233 -1.13 19.84 9.97
C LYS A 233 0.21 20.33 9.42
N PRO A 234 0.70 21.51 9.85
CA PRO A 234 2.04 21.98 9.50
C PRO A 234 3.11 20.93 9.81
N GLY A 235 3.87 20.56 8.79
CA GLY A 235 4.88 19.51 8.85
C GLY A 235 4.43 18.12 8.37
N ASP A 236 3.17 17.96 7.94
CA ASP A 236 2.70 16.74 7.28
C ASP A 236 2.88 16.84 5.75
N ALA A 237 2.91 15.68 5.08
CA ALA A 237 2.96 15.58 3.63
C ALA A 237 1.94 14.55 3.11
N PHE A 238 1.43 14.76 1.89
CA PHE A 238 0.31 14.01 1.35
C PHE A 238 0.30 13.90 -0.18
N GLY A 239 -0.42 12.90 -0.69
CA GLY A 239 -0.47 12.57 -2.12
C GLY A 239 0.61 11.57 -2.59
N GLU A 240 1.42 11.05 -1.67
CA GLU A 240 2.58 10.18 -1.93
C GLU A 240 2.31 8.95 -2.80
N LEU A 241 1.16 8.29 -2.61
CA LEU A 241 0.78 7.06 -3.33
C LEU A 241 0.67 7.26 -4.85
N ALA A 242 0.30 8.46 -5.30
CA ALA A 242 0.06 8.74 -6.71
C ALA A 242 1.37 8.96 -7.48
N ILE A 243 2.43 9.45 -6.81
CA ILE A 243 3.79 9.51 -7.38
C ILE A 243 4.36 8.11 -7.58
N MET A 244 4.17 7.20 -6.62
CA MET A 244 4.77 5.86 -6.66
C MET A 244 4.23 4.98 -7.80
N TYR A 245 2.91 4.99 -8.02
CA TYR A 245 2.24 3.92 -8.78
C TYR A 245 1.31 4.38 -9.91
N ASN A 246 1.30 5.67 -10.25
CA ASN A 246 0.33 6.27 -11.18
C ASN A 246 -1.13 5.91 -10.86
N ALA A 247 -1.45 5.83 -9.57
CA ALA A 247 -2.77 5.43 -9.09
C ALA A 247 -3.72 6.64 -9.01
N PRO A 248 -5.03 6.45 -9.24
CA PRO A 248 -6.04 7.46 -8.92
C PRO A 248 -5.97 7.90 -7.46
N ARG A 249 -6.22 9.18 -7.21
CA ARG A 249 -6.22 9.77 -5.86
C ARG A 249 -7.28 9.08 -4.98
N ALA A 250 -6.84 8.52 -3.86
CA ALA A 250 -7.71 7.72 -2.98
C ALA A 250 -8.71 8.55 -2.14
N ALA A 251 -8.49 9.86 -2.02
CA ALA A 251 -9.27 10.78 -1.20
C ALA A 251 -9.19 12.20 -1.76
N THR A 252 -10.17 13.04 -1.42
CA THR A 252 -10.15 14.49 -1.65
C THR A 252 -9.45 15.16 -0.47
N CYS A 253 -8.54 16.09 -0.72
CA CYS A 253 -7.84 16.88 0.31
C CYS A 253 -8.24 18.35 0.18
N ARG A 254 -9.04 18.84 1.14
CA ARG A 254 -9.67 20.16 1.14
C ARG A 254 -9.04 21.08 2.18
N VAL A 255 -8.71 22.31 1.82
CA VAL A 255 -8.11 23.28 2.75
C VAL A 255 -9.13 23.70 3.82
N ALA A 256 -8.78 23.52 5.10
CA ALA A 256 -9.65 23.81 6.24
C ALA A 256 -9.31 25.15 6.92
N THR A 257 -8.04 25.57 6.89
CA THR A 257 -7.57 26.92 7.24
C THR A 257 -6.58 27.37 6.16
N PRO A 258 -6.42 28.68 5.87
CA PRO A 258 -5.56 29.16 4.78
C PRO A 258 -4.20 28.46 4.81
N ALA A 259 -3.84 27.81 3.71
CA ALA A 259 -2.75 26.86 3.67
C ALA A 259 -1.63 27.30 2.73
N LYS A 260 -0.41 26.99 3.13
CA LYS A 260 0.81 27.23 2.36
C LYS A 260 1.46 25.88 2.09
N LEU A 261 1.57 25.54 0.81
CA LEU A 261 1.95 24.21 0.35
C LEU A 261 3.21 24.27 -0.52
N TRP A 262 4.01 23.21 -0.46
CA TRP A 262 5.08 22.96 -1.43
C TRP A 262 4.72 21.74 -2.28
N ALA A 263 4.93 21.84 -3.58
CA ALA A 263 4.59 20.81 -4.57
C ALA A 263 5.86 20.21 -5.21
N LEU A 264 6.00 18.89 -5.14
CA LEU A 264 7.03 18.13 -5.85
C LEU A 264 6.34 17.26 -6.90
N ASP A 265 6.79 17.34 -8.15
CA ASP A 265 6.26 16.50 -9.23
C ASP A 265 6.85 15.08 -9.22
N ARG A 266 6.11 14.15 -9.84
CA ARG A 266 6.50 12.73 -9.96
C ARG A 266 7.84 12.54 -10.65
N VAL A 267 8.14 13.29 -11.70
CA VAL A 267 9.36 13.10 -12.50
C VAL A 267 10.57 13.47 -11.66
N SER A 268 10.54 14.65 -11.01
CA SER A 268 11.58 15.09 -10.10
C SER A 268 11.80 14.12 -8.94
N PHE A 269 10.72 13.69 -8.26
CA PHE A 269 10.81 12.69 -7.19
C PHE A 269 11.46 11.39 -7.68
N LYS A 270 10.95 10.81 -8.77
CA LYS A 270 11.43 9.52 -9.29
C LYS A 270 12.88 9.59 -9.72
N VAL A 271 13.27 10.65 -10.45
CA VAL A 271 14.65 10.86 -10.93
C VAL A 271 15.61 10.93 -9.75
N ILE A 272 15.28 11.69 -8.69
CA ILE A 272 16.15 11.80 -7.51
C ILE A 272 16.23 10.47 -6.74
N VAL A 273 15.11 9.79 -6.52
CA VAL A 273 15.09 8.51 -5.77
C VAL A 273 15.79 7.38 -6.53
N VAL A 274 15.67 7.29 -7.85
CA VAL A 274 16.38 6.28 -8.64
C VAL A 274 17.86 6.62 -8.79
N ALA A 275 18.22 7.91 -8.91
CA ALA A 275 19.62 8.33 -8.90
C ALA A 275 20.30 8.01 -7.57
N ALA A 276 19.62 8.30 -6.46
CA ALA A 276 20.05 7.92 -5.11
C ALA A 276 20.31 6.41 -4.98
N ALA A 277 19.35 5.59 -5.40
CA ALA A 277 19.49 4.13 -5.34
C ALA A 277 20.64 3.61 -6.22
N MET A 278 20.79 4.14 -7.44
CA MET A 278 21.89 3.76 -8.34
C MET A 278 23.26 4.19 -7.81
N GLN A 279 23.38 5.42 -7.32
CA GLN A 279 24.62 5.93 -6.73
C GLN A 279 25.03 5.10 -5.51
N LYS A 280 24.07 4.81 -4.61
CA LYS A 280 24.32 3.96 -3.43
C LYS A 280 24.79 2.55 -3.82
N ARG A 281 24.13 1.92 -4.80
CA ARG A 281 24.50 0.59 -5.31
C ARG A 281 25.90 0.57 -5.93
N GLU A 282 26.25 1.62 -6.69
CA GLU A 282 27.57 1.76 -7.30
C GLU A 282 28.66 2.02 -6.24
N THR A 283 28.41 2.88 -5.26
CA THR A 283 29.31 3.07 -4.10
C THR A 283 29.55 1.75 -3.36
N TYR A 284 28.51 0.96 -3.10
CA TYR A 284 28.62 -0.33 -2.43
C TYR A 284 29.37 -1.37 -3.24
N LYS A 285 29.08 -1.47 -4.55
CA LYS A 285 29.84 -2.31 -5.49
C LYS A 285 31.33 -1.95 -5.43
N ASN A 286 31.66 -0.66 -5.50
CA ASN A 286 33.04 -0.19 -5.47
C ASN A 286 33.75 -0.48 -4.14
N PHE A 287 33.07 -0.45 -2.99
CA PHE A 287 33.64 -0.91 -1.72
C PHE A 287 33.86 -2.43 -1.73
N LEU A 288 32.84 -3.23 -2.07
CA LEU A 288 32.92 -4.69 -2.09
C LEU A 288 34.02 -5.20 -3.05
N SER A 289 34.21 -4.55 -4.20
CA SER A 289 35.28 -4.87 -5.16
C SER A 289 36.69 -4.48 -4.71
N GLN A 290 36.85 -3.72 -3.62
CA GLN A 290 38.16 -3.41 -3.02
C GLN A 290 38.55 -4.40 -1.91
N VAL A 291 37.63 -5.21 -1.39
CA VAL A 291 37.90 -6.12 -0.27
C VAL A 291 38.58 -7.40 -0.79
N PRO A 292 39.84 -7.72 -0.38
CA PRO A 292 40.59 -8.85 -0.96
C PRO A 292 39.92 -10.23 -0.78
N ILE A 293 39.14 -10.42 0.29
CA ILE A 293 38.42 -11.68 0.53
C ILE A 293 37.24 -11.90 -0.44
N LEU A 294 36.81 -10.85 -1.16
CA LEU A 294 35.69 -10.87 -2.09
C LEU A 294 36.12 -10.85 -3.58
N GLU A 295 37.43 -10.79 -3.87
CA GLU A 295 37.98 -10.73 -5.24
C GLU A 295 37.55 -11.88 -6.16
N SER A 296 37.21 -13.04 -5.60
CA SER A 296 36.78 -14.23 -6.36
C SER A 296 35.32 -14.19 -6.80
N LEU A 297 34.53 -13.21 -6.33
CA LEU A 297 33.11 -13.10 -6.66
C LEU A 297 32.89 -12.49 -8.05
N THR A 298 31.88 -13.00 -8.74
CA THR A 298 31.41 -12.42 -10.00
C THR A 298 30.66 -11.10 -9.77
N GLU A 299 30.56 -10.27 -10.80
CA GLU A 299 29.82 -8.99 -10.73
C GLU A 299 28.37 -9.16 -10.24
N MET A 300 27.70 -10.26 -10.62
CA MET A 300 26.34 -10.55 -10.16
C MET A 300 26.27 -10.90 -8.67
N GLU A 301 27.28 -11.60 -8.14
CA GLU A 301 27.37 -11.92 -6.71
C GLU A 301 27.70 -10.66 -5.89
N VAL A 302 28.63 -9.82 -6.38
CA VAL A 302 28.93 -8.51 -5.77
C VAL A 302 27.69 -7.61 -5.75
N LEU A 303 26.91 -7.55 -6.83
CA LEU A 303 25.65 -6.81 -6.87
C LEU A 303 24.60 -7.37 -5.91
N THR A 304 24.54 -8.69 -5.74
CA THR A 304 23.64 -9.35 -4.78
C THR A 304 24.02 -9.04 -3.34
N LEU A 305 25.31 -8.98 -3.03
CA LEU A 305 25.82 -8.53 -1.74
C LEU A 305 25.53 -7.03 -1.52
N ALA A 306 25.78 -6.17 -2.52
CA ALA A 306 25.49 -4.75 -2.45
C ALA A 306 24.01 -4.47 -2.13
N ASP A 307 23.09 -5.19 -2.78
CA ASP A 307 21.65 -5.08 -2.51
C ASP A 307 21.23 -5.60 -1.12
N SER A 308 22.11 -6.34 -0.44
CA SER A 308 21.89 -6.95 0.89
C SER A 308 22.59 -6.20 2.04
N LEU A 309 23.42 -5.20 1.77
CA LEU A 309 24.14 -4.43 2.80
C LEU A 309 23.19 -3.51 3.60
N ALA A 310 23.31 -3.57 4.93
CA ALA A 310 22.67 -2.64 5.85
C ALA A 310 23.65 -1.55 6.32
N GLU A 311 23.16 -0.32 6.50
CA GLU A 311 23.94 0.75 7.12
C GLU A 311 23.66 0.81 8.62
N GLU A 312 24.73 0.83 9.40
CA GLU A 312 24.70 1.13 10.82
C GLU A 312 25.55 2.39 11.08
N THR A 313 25.19 3.18 12.08
CA THR A 313 25.87 4.44 12.39
C THR A 313 26.19 4.48 13.88
N TYR A 314 27.46 4.70 14.18
CA TYR A 314 28.00 4.72 15.53
C TYR A 314 28.44 6.15 15.89
N GLN A 315 28.30 6.52 17.17
CA GLN A 315 28.84 7.77 17.69
C GLN A 315 30.31 7.59 18.07
N ASP A 316 31.05 8.69 18.20
CA ASP A 316 32.43 8.67 18.69
C ASP A 316 32.52 7.96 20.05
N GLY A 317 33.54 7.10 20.20
CA GLY A 317 33.73 6.23 21.36
C GLY A 317 32.73 5.06 21.53
N ALA A 318 31.79 4.82 20.60
CA ALA A 318 30.88 3.69 20.69
C ALA A 318 31.56 2.36 20.30
N THR A 319 31.35 1.32 21.11
CA THR A 319 31.84 -0.04 20.81
C THR A 319 30.97 -0.71 19.74
N ILE A 320 31.60 -1.12 18.63
CA ILE A 320 30.93 -1.84 17.52
C ILE A 320 30.79 -3.34 17.85
N CYS A 321 31.88 -3.97 18.29
CA CYS A 321 31.92 -5.37 18.73
C CYS A 321 32.96 -5.55 19.85
N THR A 322 32.82 -6.61 20.65
CA THR A 322 33.70 -6.90 21.80
C THR A 322 34.55 -8.14 21.53
N GLN A 323 35.80 -8.14 22.01
CA GLN A 323 36.66 -9.32 21.95
C GLN A 323 36.04 -10.49 22.73
N GLY A 324 35.71 -11.57 22.01
CA GLY A 324 35.07 -12.77 22.56
C GLY A 324 33.62 -12.96 22.11
N ASP A 325 33.01 -11.96 21.45
CA ASP A 325 31.68 -12.08 20.86
C ASP A 325 31.69 -13.08 19.67
N GLU A 326 30.54 -13.70 19.39
CA GLU A 326 30.37 -14.52 18.18
C GLU A 326 30.36 -13.64 16.92
N GLY A 327 31.38 -13.81 16.07
CA GLY A 327 31.55 -13.07 14.82
C GLY A 327 30.54 -13.45 13.73
N ASN A 328 29.30 -13.01 13.89
CA ASN A 328 28.18 -13.27 12.96
C ASN A 328 28.01 -12.18 11.88
N TYR A 329 28.77 -11.07 11.96
CA TYR A 329 28.66 -9.93 11.06
C TYR A 329 30.01 -9.61 10.41
N PHE A 330 29.95 -9.16 9.16
CA PHE A 330 31.07 -8.59 8.42
C PHE A 330 30.78 -7.11 8.19
N TYR A 331 31.66 -6.24 8.68
CA TYR A 331 31.54 -4.78 8.58
C TYR A 331 32.52 -4.25 7.55
N ILE A 332 32.15 -3.15 6.88
CA ILE A 332 33.02 -2.37 5.99
C ILE A 332 32.83 -0.91 6.38
N ILE A 333 33.92 -0.16 6.60
CA ILE A 333 33.83 1.26 6.94
C ILE A 333 33.47 2.07 5.69
N LYS A 334 32.25 2.60 5.68
CA LYS A 334 31.77 3.52 4.64
C LYS A 334 32.28 4.96 4.84
N GLU A 335 32.37 5.41 6.08
CA GLU A 335 32.73 6.79 6.44
C GLU A 335 33.34 6.81 7.85
N GLY A 336 34.34 7.66 8.08
CA GLY A 336 35.00 7.81 9.37
C GLY A 336 36.14 6.81 9.60
N SER A 337 36.41 6.49 10.87
CA SER A 337 37.51 5.62 11.30
C SER A 337 37.13 4.85 12.57
N ALA A 338 37.64 3.62 12.70
CA ALA A 338 37.48 2.79 13.89
C ALA A 338 38.84 2.32 14.42
N GLU A 339 38.97 2.23 15.74
CA GLU A 339 40.17 1.72 16.40
C GLU A 339 39.90 0.33 16.99
N CYS A 340 40.71 -0.65 16.59
CA CYS A 340 40.61 -2.01 17.10
C CYS A 340 41.57 -2.21 18.27
N PHE A 341 41.03 -2.54 19.43
CA PHE A 341 41.79 -2.86 20.64
C PHE A 341 41.73 -4.36 20.95
N GLN A 342 42.85 -4.92 21.36
CA GLN A 342 42.95 -6.29 21.87
C GLN A 342 43.38 -6.25 23.33
N SER A 343 42.62 -6.93 24.19
CA SER A 343 42.92 -7.14 25.60
C SER A 343 43.94 -8.27 25.76
N ASP A 344 45.01 -8.00 26.50
CA ASP A 344 46.00 -8.98 26.91
C ASP A 344 45.53 -9.83 28.12
N ALA A 345 46.31 -10.85 28.48
CA ALA A 345 46.01 -11.75 29.60
C ALA A 345 46.06 -11.09 30.99
N ALA A 346 46.52 -9.84 31.10
CA ALA A 346 46.52 -9.04 32.32
C ALA A 346 45.39 -7.97 32.33
N GLY A 347 44.56 -7.90 31.29
CA GLY A 347 43.48 -6.92 31.14
C GLY A 347 43.93 -5.58 30.55
N GLY A 348 45.17 -5.46 30.06
CA GLY A 348 45.64 -4.27 29.34
C GLY A 348 45.09 -4.24 27.92
N GLN A 349 44.51 -3.12 27.50
CA GLN A 349 44.09 -2.92 26.11
C GLN A 349 45.24 -2.37 25.27
N LYS A 350 45.49 -3.02 24.13
CA LYS A 350 46.48 -2.60 23.15
C LYS A 350 45.80 -2.31 21.82
N LEU A 351 46.05 -1.13 21.24
CA LEU A 351 45.65 -0.82 19.87
C LEU A 351 46.36 -1.78 18.90
N VAL A 352 45.60 -2.51 18.08
CA VAL A 352 46.11 -3.50 17.11
C VAL A 352 45.89 -3.08 15.66
N ALA A 353 44.86 -2.29 15.37
CA ALA A 353 44.63 -1.69 14.06
C ALA A 353 43.88 -0.36 14.19
N SER A 354 44.09 0.53 13.22
CA SER A 354 43.23 1.68 12.95
C SER A 354 42.70 1.49 11.54
N LEU A 355 41.38 1.45 11.41
CA LEU A 355 40.65 1.20 10.17
C LEU A 355 40.02 2.52 9.71
N THR A 356 40.02 2.75 8.41
CA THR A 356 39.42 3.93 7.76
C THR A 356 38.47 3.49 6.65
N GLU A 357 37.77 4.43 6.02
CA GLU A 357 36.97 4.19 4.80
C GLU A 357 37.63 3.16 3.85
N GLY A 358 36.84 2.15 3.45
CA GLY A 358 37.24 1.04 2.58
C GLY A 358 37.81 -0.20 3.28
N HIS A 359 38.04 -0.17 4.60
CA HIS A 359 38.53 -1.32 5.39
C HIS A 359 37.42 -2.10 6.10
#